data_AF-A0A2D4ZR27-F1
#
_entry.id   AF-A0A2D4ZR27-F1
#
_cell.length_a   1.000
_cell.length_b   1.000
_cell.length_c   1.000
_cell.angle_alpha   90.00
_cell.angle_beta   90.00
_cell.angle_gamma   90.00
#
_symmetry.space_group_name_H-M   'P 1'
#
loop_
_entity.id
_entity.type
_entity.pdbx_description
1 polymer ?
#
loop_
_entity_poly.entity_id
_entity_poly.type
_entity_poly.pdbx_seq_one_letter_code
_entity_poly.pdbx_strand_id
1 'polypeptide(L)'
;MNLSNFFSLFSNNDKPEDNKEQFTPTHNTFEDLMNTPAYWVGMFKKLIYNYKSHGNKMLMQVEGFDIAMDYEDVQRAYEFMLFERSYFYLTCLDINNPEDLKVLENESDKILLFSINTCISYYEDCEEYEKCSYLKGILDLSKDFCEKA
;
A
#
# COMPACT_ATOMS: atom_id res chain seq x y z
N MET A 1 -10.42 -15.37 -10.36
CA MET A 1 -10.85 -14.20 -9.57
C MET A 1 -10.53 -12.96 -10.40
N ASN A 2 -11.47 -12.02 -10.54
CA ASN A 2 -11.33 -10.87 -11.45
C ASN A 2 -10.90 -9.63 -10.65
N LEU A 3 -9.66 -9.16 -10.87
CA LEU A 3 -9.08 -8.02 -10.12
C LEU A 3 -9.93 -6.75 -10.21
N SER A 4 -10.59 -6.54 -11.35
CA SER A 4 -11.45 -5.39 -11.62
C SER A 4 -12.65 -5.28 -10.68
N ASN A 5 -13.14 -6.40 -10.13
CA ASN A 5 -14.26 -6.39 -9.18
C ASN A 5 -13.83 -6.08 -7.74
N PHE A 6 -12.55 -6.24 -7.40
CA PHE A 6 -12.02 -5.90 -6.08
C PHE A 6 -11.86 -4.38 -5.92
N PHE A 7 -11.54 -3.67 -7.01
CA PHE A 7 -11.27 -2.23 -6.97
C PHE A 7 -12.53 -1.36 -7.11
N SER A 8 -13.64 -1.88 -7.63
CA SER A 8 -14.91 -1.16 -7.69
C SER A 8 -15.46 -0.79 -6.31
N LEU A 9 -15.04 -1.50 -5.26
CA LEU A 9 -15.40 -1.24 -3.86
C LEU A 9 -14.77 0.04 -3.29
N PHE A 10 -13.76 0.62 -3.95
CA PHE A 10 -13.08 1.84 -3.51
C PHE A 10 -13.52 3.11 -4.27
N SER A 11 -14.36 2.96 -5.30
CA SER A 11 -14.87 4.05 -6.11
C SER A 11 -16.27 4.45 -5.65
N ASN A 12 -16.37 5.09 -4.48
CA ASN A 12 -17.62 5.70 -4.06
C ASN A 12 -17.92 6.92 -4.95
N ASN A 13 -19.14 6.92 -5.48
CA ASN A 13 -19.71 7.90 -6.38
C ASN A 13 -19.86 9.28 -5.72
N ASP A 14 -19.22 10.29 -6.28
CA ASP A 14 -19.75 11.65 -6.37
C ASP A 14 -19.44 12.17 -7.77
N LYS A 15 -20.45 12.16 -8.65
CA LYS A 15 -20.36 12.75 -9.98
C LYS A 15 -20.76 14.23 -9.90
N PRO A 16 -19.94 15.17 -10.37
CA PRO A 16 -20.44 16.39 -10.97
C PRO A 16 -20.66 16.17 -12.47
N GLU A 17 -21.79 16.67 -12.98
CA GLU A 17 -22.11 16.75 -14.39
C GLU A 17 -21.30 17.84 -15.12
N ASP A 18 -21.17 17.64 -16.43
CA ASP A 18 -20.81 18.57 -17.52
C ASP A 18 -19.40 19.18 -17.58
N ASN A 19 -18.60 18.68 -18.53
CA ASN A 19 -18.31 19.37 -19.80
C ASN A 19 -17.52 18.44 -20.75
N LYS A 20 -18.06 18.18 -21.94
CA LYS A 20 -17.45 17.31 -22.96
C LYS A 20 -16.38 18.08 -23.75
N GLU A 21 -15.18 18.17 -23.19
CA GLU A 21 -13.99 18.24 -24.06
C GLU A 21 -13.62 16.80 -24.45
N GLN A 22 -13.51 16.56 -25.75
CA GLN A 22 -13.14 15.26 -26.29
C GLN A 22 -11.67 14.99 -25.96
N PHE A 23 -11.43 14.40 -24.79
CA PHE A 23 -10.13 13.85 -24.42
C PHE A 23 -9.90 12.61 -25.30
N THR A 24 -9.05 12.72 -26.31
CA THR A 24 -8.52 11.56 -27.02
C THR A 24 -7.66 10.77 -26.02
N PRO A 25 -8.01 9.52 -25.66
CA PRO A 25 -7.25 8.76 -24.67
C PRO A 25 -5.95 8.31 -25.33
N THR A 26 -4.96 9.17 -25.23
CA THR A 26 -3.58 8.88 -25.61
C THR A 26 -2.95 8.29 -24.35
N HIS A 27 -2.62 7.00 -24.39
CA HIS A 27 -2.11 6.19 -23.28
C HIS A 27 -3.12 5.82 -22.18
N ASN A 28 -3.02 4.60 -21.66
CA ASN A 28 -3.80 4.12 -20.51
C ASN A 28 -3.35 4.88 -19.26
N THR A 29 -3.91 6.08 -19.04
CA THR A 29 -3.54 7.03 -17.98
C THR A 29 -3.47 6.41 -16.58
N PHE A 30 -4.25 5.36 -16.33
CA PHE A 30 -4.24 4.63 -15.07
C PHE A 30 -3.00 3.72 -14.90
N GLU A 31 -2.57 3.03 -15.96
CA GLU A 31 -1.36 2.18 -15.91
C GLU A 31 -0.12 3.05 -15.70
N ASP A 32 -0.07 4.20 -16.36
CA ASP A 32 1.02 5.17 -16.18
C ASP A 32 1.05 5.70 -14.73
N LEU A 33 -0.11 5.98 -14.13
CA LEU A 33 -0.22 6.37 -12.72
C LEU A 33 0.27 5.28 -11.76
N MET A 34 -0.10 4.01 -12.03
CA MET A 34 0.30 2.87 -11.19
C MET A 34 1.80 2.61 -11.20
N ASN A 35 2.52 3.16 -12.18
CA ASN A 35 3.96 3.05 -12.33
C ASN A 35 4.68 4.33 -11.89
N THR A 36 4.19 4.98 -10.83
CA THR A 36 4.83 6.17 -10.23
C THR A 36 5.26 5.91 -8.79
N PRO A 37 6.39 6.50 -8.33
CA PRO A 37 6.82 6.42 -6.93
C PRO A 37 5.74 6.88 -5.94
N ALA A 38 5.00 7.93 -6.30
CA ALA A 38 3.95 8.49 -5.44
C ALA A 38 2.80 7.49 -5.25
N TYR A 39 2.43 6.79 -6.32
CA TYR A 39 1.44 5.73 -6.24
C TYR A 39 1.91 4.58 -5.35
N TRP A 40 3.17 4.14 -5.48
CA TRP A 40 3.71 3.06 -4.67
C TRP A 40 3.75 3.40 -3.18
N VAL A 41 4.29 4.57 -2.82
CA VAL A 41 4.34 5.03 -1.41
C VAL A 41 2.92 5.21 -0.86
N GLY A 42 2.03 5.81 -1.64
CA GLY A 42 0.63 6.00 -1.26
C GLY A 42 -0.11 4.69 -1.03
N MET A 43 0.09 3.69 -1.90
CA MET A 43 -0.51 2.37 -1.74
C MET A 43 0.04 1.61 -0.55
N PHE A 44 1.35 1.68 -0.31
CA PHE A 44 1.98 1.13 0.88
C PHE A 44 1.35 1.69 2.16
N LYS A 45 1.31 3.02 2.30
CA LYS A 45 0.68 3.72 3.44
C LYS A 45 -0.77 3.27 3.60
N LYS A 46 -1.55 3.29 2.51
CA LYS A 46 -2.98 2.96 2.53
C LYS A 46 -3.23 1.53 3.02
N LEU A 47 -2.51 0.54 2.51
CA LEU A 47 -2.72 -0.86 2.88
C LEU A 47 -2.43 -1.10 4.37
N ILE A 48 -1.28 -0.65 4.85
CA ILE A 48 -0.86 -0.89 6.24
C ILE A 48 -1.69 -0.07 7.23
N TYR A 49 -1.91 1.22 6.92
CA TYR A 49 -2.71 2.08 7.78
C TYR A 49 -4.16 1.60 7.86
N ASN A 50 -4.77 1.15 6.76
CA ASN A 50 -6.12 0.60 6.78
C ASN A 50 -6.22 -0.67 7.62
N TYR A 51 -5.25 -1.59 7.47
CA TYR A 51 -5.19 -2.80 8.28
C TYR A 51 -5.16 -2.48 9.78
N LYS A 52 -4.27 -1.57 10.22
CA LYS A 52 -4.18 -1.19 11.63
C LYS A 52 -5.36 -0.35 12.14
N SER A 53 -5.91 0.54 11.33
CA SER A 53 -7.01 1.44 11.74
C SER A 53 -8.38 0.77 11.75
N HIS A 54 -8.65 -0.15 10.83
CA HIS A 54 -9.97 -0.76 10.69
C HIS A 54 -10.03 -2.19 11.25
N GLY A 55 -8.88 -2.81 11.52
CA GLY A 55 -8.81 -4.19 11.97
C GLY A 55 -9.51 -5.15 11.00
N ASN A 56 -9.61 -6.41 11.40
CA ASN A 56 -10.08 -7.54 10.59
C ASN A 56 -11.58 -7.51 10.21
N LYS A 57 -12.23 -6.35 10.30
CA LYS A 57 -13.63 -6.17 9.89
C LYS A 57 -13.85 -6.52 8.41
N MET A 58 -12.81 -6.44 7.58
CA MET A 58 -12.89 -6.86 6.19
C MET A 58 -13.12 -8.38 6.05
N LEU A 59 -12.58 -9.20 6.95
CA LEU A 59 -12.83 -10.64 6.98
C LEU A 59 -14.26 -10.97 7.45
N MET A 60 -14.84 -10.14 8.32
CA MET A 60 -16.24 -10.29 8.73
C MET A 60 -17.23 -9.91 7.62
N GLN A 61 -16.83 -9.15 6.61
CA GLN A 61 -17.65 -8.81 5.44
C GLN A 61 -17.61 -9.88 4.33
N VAL A 62 -16.83 -10.95 4.53
CA VAL A 62 -16.84 -12.14 3.68
C VAL A 62 -18.03 -13.03 4.08
N GLU A 63 -19.22 -12.44 4.15
CA GLU A 63 -20.48 -13.16 4.34
C GLU A 63 -20.82 -13.90 3.06
N GLY A 64 -20.81 -15.24 3.10
CA GLY A 64 -21.21 -16.10 1.97
C GLY A 64 -20.18 -17.14 1.55
N PHE A 65 -19.01 -17.18 2.19
CA PHE A 65 -18.06 -18.25 2.01
C PHE A 65 -18.39 -19.38 3.01
N ASP A 66 -18.89 -20.49 2.48
CA ASP A 66 -19.14 -21.76 3.18
C ASP A 66 -17.80 -22.47 3.47
N ILE A 67 -16.87 -21.73 4.09
CA ILE A 67 -15.53 -22.22 4.35
C ILE A 67 -15.51 -22.77 5.76
N ALA A 68 -15.39 -24.09 5.86
CA ALA A 68 -14.98 -24.79 7.08
C ALA A 68 -13.50 -24.52 7.45
N MET A 69 -13.01 -23.27 7.29
CA MET A 69 -11.69 -22.85 7.72
C MET A 69 -11.81 -22.15 9.06
N ASP A 70 -10.81 -22.38 9.90
CA ASP A 70 -10.61 -21.60 11.10
C ASP A 70 -10.39 -20.12 10.73
N TYR A 71 -11.07 -19.24 11.43
CA TYR A 71 -10.94 -17.79 11.26
C TYR A 71 -9.48 -17.35 11.37
N GLU A 72 -8.71 -18.00 12.25
CA GLU A 72 -7.30 -17.71 12.47
C GLU A 72 -6.44 -18.01 11.23
N ASP A 73 -6.71 -19.09 10.52
CA ASP A 73 -5.96 -19.44 9.31
C ASP A 73 -6.26 -18.46 8.17
N VAL A 74 -7.52 -18.04 8.02
CA VAL A 74 -7.91 -17.03 7.03
C VAL A 74 -7.27 -15.68 7.37
N GLN A 75 -7.24 -15.32 8.65
CA GLN A 75 -6.58 -14.13 9.15
C GLN A 75 -5.09 -14.11 8.79
N ARG A 76 -4.36 -15.19 9.12
CA ARG A 76 -2.93 -15.30 8.83
C ARG A 76 -2.65 -15.22 7.33
N ALA A 77 -3.47 -15.87 6.50
CA ALA A 77 -3.34 -15.80 5.04
C ALA A 77 -3.58 -14.38 4.51
N TYR A 78 -4.57 -13.68 5.05
CA TYR A 78 -4.85 -12.28 4.68
C TYR A 78 -3.69 -11.35 5.06
N GLU A 79 -3.17 -11.47 6.29
CA GLU A 79 -2.02 -10.70 6.75
C GLU A 79 -0.81 -10.95 5.84
N PHE A 80 -0.48 -12.22 5.59
CA PHE A 80 0.58 -12.59 4.67
C PHE A 80 0.44 -11.89 3.31
N MET A 81 -0.73 -11.99 2.67
CA MET A 81 -0.96 -11.34 1.39
C MET A 81 -0.85 -9.80 1.46
N LEU A 82 -1.38 -9.19 2.52
CA LEU A 82 -1.37 -7.75 2.70
C LEU A 82 0.05 -7.21 2.91
N PHE A 83 0.82 -7.84 3.80
CA PHE A 83 2.20 -7.43 4.10
C PHE A 83 3.12 -7.65 2.90
N GLU A 84 3.04 -8.79 2.22
CA GLU A 84 3.80 -9.04 0.99
C GLU A 84 3.47 -8.02 -0.10
N ARG A 85 2.16 -7.71 -0.28
CA ARG A 85 1.74 -6.73 -1.30
C ARG A 85 2.23 -5.32 -0.98
N SER A 86 2.17 -4.94 0.29
CA SER A 86 2.72 -3.66 0.77
C SER A 86 4.22 -3.58 0.56
N TYR A 87 4.96 -4.61 0.98
CA TYR A 87 6.40 -4.67 0.80
C TYR A 87 6.80 -4.51 -0.67
N PHE A 88 6.11 -5.23 -1.58
CA PHE A 88 6.35 -5.11 -3.01
C PHE A 88 6.29 -3.67 -3.52
N TYR A 89 5.32 -2.86 -3.07
CA TYR A 89 5.23 -1.46 -3.49
C TYR A 89 6.48 -0.67 -3.12
N LEU A 90 7.02 -0.86 -1.92
CA LEU A 90 8.26 -0.18 -1.54
C LEU A 90 9.45 -0.69 -2.36
N THR A 91 9.51 -2.00 -2.69
CA THR A 91 10.58 -2.55 -3.55
C THR A 91 10.58 -1.99 -4.97
N CYS A 92 9.49 -1.38 -5.42
CA CYS A 92 9.46 -0.68 -6.71
C CYS A 92 10.26 0.63 -6.70
N LEU A 93 10.51 1.22 -5.53
CA LEU A 93 11.29 2.45 -5.41
C LEU A 93 12.77 2.17 -5.63
N ASP A 94 13.40 2.98 -6.49
CA ASP A 94 14.85 3.05 -6.59
C ASP A 94 15.36 4.23 -5.76
N ILE A 95 15.89 3.96 -4.57
CA ILE A 95 16.44 5.00 -3.69
C ILE A 95 17.70 5.71 -4.24
N ASN A 96 18.31 5.17 -5.31
CA ASN A 96 19.41 5.82 -6.02
C ASN A 96 18.90 6.73 -7.14
N ASN A 97 17.62 6.63 -7.51
CA ASN A 97 16.99 7.52 -8.46
C ASN A 97 16.56 8.81 -7.74
N PRO A 98 17.06 9.99 -8.16
CA PRO A 98 16.72 11.26 -7.53
C PRO A 98 15.23 11.61 -7.55
N GLU A 99 14.48 11.19 -8.57
CA GLU A 99 13.04 11.47 -8.67
C GLU A 99 12.25 10.64 -7.65
N ASP A 100 12.55 9.35 -7.54
CA ASP A 100 11.96 8.46 -6.55
C ASP A 100 12.28 8.93 -5.13
N LEU A 101 13.54 9.31 -4.88
CA LEU A 101 14.00 9.81 -3.58
C LEU A 101 13.28 11.11 -3.19
N LYS A 102 13.08 12.02 -4.14
CA LYS A 102 12.35 13.27 -3.91
C LYS A 102 10.88 13.01 -3.61
N VAL A 103 10.26 12.03 -4.25
CA VAL A 103 8.89 11.63 -3.92
C VAL A 103 8.83 11.02 -2.53
N LEU A 104 9.78 10.14 -2.17
CA LEU A 104 9.88 9.58 -0.82
C LEU A 104 10.03 10.69 0.23
N GLU A 105 10.86 11.70 -0.03
CA GLU A 105 11.02 12.87 0.83
C GLU A 105 9.70 13.62 1.02
N ASN A 106 8.99 13.93 -0.06
CA ASN A 106 7.69 14.63 0.01
C ASN A 106 6.60 13.82 0.73
N GLU A 107 6.62 12.50 0.59
CA GLU A 107 5.65 11.59 1.21
C GLU A 107 6.03 11.16 2.64
N SER A 108 7.23 11.54 3.10
CA SER A 108 7.74 11.20 4.42
C SER A 108 6.97 11.95 5.51
N ASP A 109 6.04 11.24 6.11
CA ASP A 109 5.20 11.71 7.19
C ASP A 109 5.07 10.64 8.29
N LYS A 110 4.35 11.00 9.36
CA LYS A 110 4.11 10.09 10.49
C LYS A 110 3.38 8.80 10.06
N ILE A 111 2.56 8.85 9.00
CA ILE A 111 1.81 7.69 8.51
C ILE A 111 2.77 6.71 7.81
N LEU A 112 3.70 7.22 7.00
CA LEU A 112 4.72 6.42 6.36
C LEU A 112 5.62 5.75 7.40
N LEU A 113 6.15 6.54 8.34
CA LEU A 113 7.00 6.01 9.42
C LEU A 113 6.26 4.93 10.23
N PHE A 114 5.01 5.17 10.61
CA PHE A 114 4.18 4.19 11.31
C PHE A 114 3.97 2.92 10.49
N SER A 115 3.69 3.06 9.20
CA SER A 115 3.44 1.94 8.29
C SER A 115 4.70 1.08 8.10
N ILE A 116 5.87 1.70 7.94
CA ILE A 116 7.14 0.97 7.81
C ILE A 116 7.46 0.21 9.10
N ASN A 117 7.34 0.83 10.28
CA ASN A 117 7.57 0.14 11.55
C ASN A 117 6.59 -1.03 11.74
N THR A 118 5.33 -0.87 11.31
CA THR A 118 4.34 -1.96 11.37
C THR A 118 4.74 -3.15 10.50
N CYS A 119 5.24 -2.91 9.28
CA CYS A 119 5.77 -3.99 8.44
C CYS A 119 7.01 -4.64 9.03
N ILE A 120 7.93 -3.86 9.60
CA ILE A 120 9.14 -4.40 10.25
C ILE A 120 8.74 -5.36 11.37
N SER A 121 7.83 -4.97 12.28
CA SER A 121 7.38 -5.85 13.35
C SER A 121 6.75 -7.14 12.84
N TYR A 122 5.93 -7.07 11.78
CA TYR A 122 5.37 -8.27 11.15
C TYR A 122 6.46 -9.21 10.61
N TYR A 123 7.46 -8.66 9.93
CA TYR A 123 8.55 -9.48 9.37
C TYR A 123 9.54 -9.97 10.43
N GLU A 124 9.70 -9.27 11.55
CA GLU A 124 10.41 -9.79 12.72
C GLU A 124 9.69 -11.01 13.29
N ASP A 125 8.36 -10.96 13.45
CA ASP A 125 7.56 -12.09 13.93
C ASP A 125 7.61 -13.30 12.97
N CYS A 126 7.82 -13.04 11.67
CA CYS A 126 7.99 -14.07 10.64
C CYS A 126 9.44 -14.53 10.44
N GLU A 127 10.42 -13.95 11.16
CA GLU A 127 11.87 -14.19 11.00
C GLU A 127 12.43 -13.85 9.59
N GLU A 128 11.79 -12.91 8.87
CA GLU A 128 12.13 -12.45 7.52
C GLU A 128 13.08 -11.23 7.55
N TYR A 129 14.27 -11.39 8.16
CA TYR A 129 15.14 -10.27 8.51
C TYR A 129 15.72 -9.49 7.32
N GLU A 130 15.82 -10.09 6.13
CA GLU A 130 16.25 -9.39 4.92
C GLU A 130 15.27 -8.27 4.54
N LYS A 131 13.96 -8.55 4.64
CA LYS A 131 12.90 -7.56 4.43
C LYS A 131 12.94 -6.48 5.50
N CYS A 132 13.20 -6.85 6.76
CA CYS A 132 13.39 -5.89 7.84
C CYS A 132 14.54 -4.93 7.56
N SER A 133 15.69 -5.44 7.10
CA SER A 133 16.85 -4.60 6.76
C SER A 133 16.55 -3.62 5.62
N TYR A 134 15.85 -4.08 4.58
CA TYR A 134 15.44 -3.20 3.47
C TYR A 134 14.50 -2.08 3.96
N LEU A 135 13.44 -2.45 4.68
CA LEU A 135 12.47 -1.50 5.24
C LEU A 135 13.12 -0.52 6.21
N LYS A 136 14.09 -0.98 7.00
CA LYS A 136 14.86 -0.15 7.91
C LYS A 136 15.66 0.92 7.18
N GLY A 137 16.26 0.60 6.03
CA GLY A 137 16.94 1.58 5.19
C GLY A 137 16.01 2.71 4.72
N ILE A 138 14.82 2.36 4.25
CA ILE A 138 13.80 3.37 3.86
C ILE A 138 13.34 4.17 5.08
N LEU A 139 13.11 3.51 6.23
CA LEU A 139 12.69 4.17 7.45
C LEU A 139 13.68 5.25 7.90
N ASP A 140 14.97 4.93 7.87
CA ASP A 140 16.01 5.84 8.33
C ASP A 140 16.15 7.04 7.38
N LEU A 141 16.06 6.83 6.06
CA LEU A 141 15.96 7.92 5.09
C LEU A 141 14.74 8.82 5.34
N SER A 142 13.56 8.22 5.54
CA SER A 142 12.33 8.97 5.80
C SER A 142 12.39 9.78 7.10
N LYS A 143 13.06 9.28 8.14
CA LYS A 143 13.26 10.03 9.39
C LYS A 143 14.15 11.25 9.16
N ASP A 144 15.25 11.08 8.43
CA ASP A 144 16.16 12.17 8.10
C ASP A 144 15.44 13.29 7.33
N PHE A 145 14.45 12.96 6.49
CA PHE A 145 13.61 13.94 5.80
C PHE A 145 12.66 14.68 6.75
N CYS A 146 12.01 13.97 7.68
CA CYS A 146 11.13 14.59 8.67
C CYS A 146 11.86 15.51 9.66
N GLU A 147 13.14 15.26 9.97
CA GLU A 147 13.94 16.09 10.88
C GLU A 147 14.46 17.38 10.24
N LYS A 148 14.50 17.45 8.90
CA LYS A 148 14.97 18.62 8.13
C LYS A 148 13.85 19.60 7.75
N ALA A 149 12.59 19.22 7.92
CA ALA A 149 11.39 20.00 7.59
C ALA A 149 10.93 20.90 8.75
#